data_AF-A0A9D5XZV0-F1
#
_entry.id   AF-A0A9D5XZV0-F1
#
_cell.length_a   1.000
_cell.length_b   1.000
_cell.length_c   1.000
_cell.angle_alpha   90.00
_cell.angle_beta   90.00
_cell.angle_gamma   90.00
#
_symmetry.space_group_name_H-M   'P 1'
#
loop_
_entity.id
_entity.type
_entity.pdbx_description
1 polymer ?
#
loop_
_entity_poly.entity_id
_entity_poly.type
_entity_poly.pdbx_seq_one_letter_code
_entity_poly.pdbx_strand_id
1 'polypeptide(L)'
;MVKPFTFKLEKVLGYREQLEEQAKAALLRAKAARDAQAEKVADMEARLTEHLAGEGASRKSANDMWLWRQYREALEQDISVARLTLNQLELKLQRCRAQAVERSKDKKLLEKLKTTQARKHHEEESAREEKENDEMATLRYEPQDI
;
A
#
# COMPACT_ATOMS: atom_id res chain seq x y z
N MET A 1 -28.61 -24.73 21.65
CA MET A 1 -28.23 -23.37 21.24
C MET A 1 -26.92 -23.47 20.49
N VAL A 2 -26.91 -23.19 19.19
CA VAL A 2 -25.75 -23.37 18.29
C VAL A 2 -24.59 -22.53 18.81
N LYS A 3 -23.39 -23.12 18.95
CA LYS A 3 -22.22 -22.34 19.37
C LYS A 3 -21.78 -21.42 18.22
N PRO A 4 -21.58 -20.11 18.47
CA PRO A 4 -21.11 -19.20 17.43
C PRO A 4 -19.69 -19.55 17.00
N PHE A 5 -19.42 -19.53 15.69
CA PHE A 5 -18.09 -19.76 15.15
C PHE A 5 -17.10 -18.71 15.66
N THR A 6 -16.00 -19.17 16.25
CA THR A 6 -14.91 -18.30 16.73
C THR A 6 -13.63 -18.59 15.97
N PHE A 7 -13.18 -17.62 15.17
CA PHE A 7 -11.92 -17.76 14.45
C PHE A 7 -10.74 -17.49 15.40
N LYS A 8 -9.95 -18.52 15.69
CA LYS A 8 -8.82 -18.44 16.63
C LYS A 8 -7.77 -17.39 16.25
N LEU A 9 -7.69 -17.02 14.96
CA LEU A 9 -6.72 -16.07 14.43
C LEU A 9 -7.33 -14.68 14.16
N GLU A 10 -8.50 -14.35 14.72
CA GLU A 10 -9.16 -13.05 14.51
C GLU A 10 -8.27 -11.86 14.90
N LYS A 11 -7.56 -11.97 16.04
CA LYS A 11 -6.60 -10.94 16.47
C LYS A 11 -5.44 -10.75 15.48
N VAL A 12 -4.98 -11.84 14.87
CA VAL A 12 -3.91 -11.81 13.87
C VAL A 12 -4.43 -11.16 12.59
N LEU A 13 -5.65 -11.48 12.16
CA LEU A 13 -6.30 -10.86 11.02
C LEU A 13 -6.41 -9.34 11.20
N GLY A 14 -6.93 -8.88 12.35
CA GLY A 14 -7.04 -7.45 12.65
C GLY A 14 -5.68 -6.73 12.68
N TYR A 15 -4.64 -7.38 13.20
CA TYR A 15 -3.28 -6.83 13.12
C TYR A 15 -2.78 -6.73 11.67
N ARG A 16 -3.06 -7.72 10.82
CA ARG A 16 -2.67 -7.68 9.40
C ARG A 16 -3.44 -6.62 8.60
N GLU A 17 -4.69 -6.36 8.94
CA GLU A 17 -5.46 -5.25 8.38
C GLU A 17 -4.84 -3.90 8.74
N GLN A 18 -4.44 -3.71 10.00
CA GLN A 18 -3.73 -2.51 10.41
C GLN A 18 -2.41 -2.34 9.65
N LEU A 19 -1.65 -3.42 9.46
CA LEU A 19 -0.41 -3.38 8.67
C LEU A 19 -0.66 -3.04 7.20
N GLU A 20 -1.76 -3.51 6.61
CA GLU A 20 -2.16 -3.17 5.25
C GLU A 20 -2.46 -1.66 5.13
N GLU A 21 -3.26 -1.12 6.05
CA GLU A 21 -3.60 0.30 6.06
C GLU A 21 -2.36 1.18 6.29
N GLN A 22 -1.46 0.78 7.18
CA GLN A 22 -0.18 1.47 7.36
C GLN A 22 0.67 1.45 6.08
N ALA A 23 0.72 0.32 5.36
CA ALA A 23 1.47 0.20 4.12
C ALA A 23 0.87 1.07 2.99
N LYS A 24 -0.46 1.14 2.88
CA LYS A 24 -1.16 2.05 1.95
C LYS A 24 -0.88 3.51 2.27
N ALA A 25 -0.96 3.90 3.55
CA ALA A 25 -0.65 5.26 3.99
C ALA A 25 0.82 5.61 3.69
N ALA A 26 1.76 4.68 3.94
CA ALA A 26 3.16 4.87 3.62
C ALA A 26 3.40 5.04 2.10
N LEU A 27 2.69 4.27 1.27
CA LEU A 27 2.74 4.39 -0.18
C LEU A 27 2.26 5.76 -0.67
N LEU A 28 1.13 6.25 -0.14
CA LEU A 28 0.60 7.57 -0.48
C LEU A 28 1.59 8.69 -0.11
N ARG A 29 2.18 8.62 1.09
CA ARG A 29 3.20 9.59 1.52
C ARG A 29 4.45 9.53 0.64
N ALA A 30 4.92 8.34 0.28
CA ALA A 30 6.07 8.18 -0.60
C ALA A 30 5.79 8.74 -2.00
N LYS A 31 4.58 8.55 -2.52
CA LYS A 31 4.14 9.11 -3.80
C LYS A 31 4.12 10.64 -3.75
N ALA A 32 3.45 11.21 -2.76
CA ALA A 32 3.39 12.67 -2.59
C ALA A 32 4.77 13.30 -2.45
N ALA A 33 5.68 12.68 -1.68
CA ALA A 33 7.05 13.16 -1.55
C ALA A 33 7.83 13.12 -2.87
N ARG A 34 7.68 12.03 -3.64
CA ARG A 34 8.29 11.91 -4.98
C ARG A 34 7.76 12.97 -5.93
N ASP A 35 6.44 13.16 -5.97
CA ASP A 35 5.81 14.11 -6.89
C ASP A 35 6.21 15.55 -6.56
N ALA A 36 6.22 15.93 -5.28
CA ALA A 36 6.71 17.23 -4.83
C ALA A 36 8.21 17.45 -5.16
N GLN A 37 9.03 16.41 -5.09
CA GLN A 37 10.45 16.51 -5.48
C GLN A 37 10.61 16.62 -7.00
N ALA A 38 9.77 15.93 -7.77
CA ALA A 38 9.78 16.03 -9.23
C ALA A 38 9.40 17.43 -9.70
N GLU A 39 8.40 18.05 -9.07
CA GLU A 39 8.03 19.45 -9.34
C GLU A 39 9.18 20.42 -9.05
N LYS A 40 9.91 20.23 -7.93
CA LYS A 40 11.10 21.04 -7.62
C LYS A 40 12.20 20.90 -8.66
N VAL A 41 12.47 19.68 -9.12
CA VAL A 41 13.47 19.45 -10.16
C VAL A 41 13.04 20.15 -11.46
N ALA A 42 11.77 20.03 -11.84
CA ALA A 42 11.24 20.69 -13.04
C ALA A 42 11.32 22.23 -12.95
N ASP A 43 11.03 22.82 -11.79
CA ASP A 43 11.18 24.26 -11.56
C ASP A 43 12.64 24.72 -11.69
N MET A 44 13.58 23.99 -11.09
CA MET A 44 15.00 24.30 -11.19
C MET A 44 15.52 24.16 -12.64
N GLU A 45 15.08 23.15 -13.36
CA GLU A 45 15.40 22.96 -14.78
C GLU A 45 14.83 24.09 -15.66
N ALA A 46 13.61 24.54 -15.37
CA ALA A 46 13.00 25.70 -16.03
C ALA A 46 13.81 26.97 -15.78
N ARG A 47 14.22 27.22 -14.52
CA ARG A 47 15.08 28.35 -14.15
C ARG A 47 16.45 28.29 -14.83
N LEU A 48 17.05 27.11 -14.94
CA LEU A 48 18.30 26.93 -15.69
C LEU A 48 18.09 27.24 -17.18
N THR A 49 16.99 26.79 -17.76
CA THR A 49 16.67 27.05 -19.17
C THR A 49 16.48 28.54 -19.44
N GLU A 50 15.75 29.24 -18.56
CA GLU A 50 15.59 30.70 -18.62
C GLU A 50 16.93 31.43 -18.48
N HIS A 51 17.76 30.98 -17.53
CA HIS A 51 19.11 31.51 -17.34
C HIS A 51 20.02 31.26 -18.56
N LEU A 52 19.88 30.14 -19.27
CA LEU A 52 20.63 29.92 -20.51
C LEU A 52 20.11 30.81 -21.66
N ALA A 53 18.80 31.01 -21.74
CA ALA A 53 18.20 31.91 -22.74
C ALA A 53 18.62 33.38 -22.55
N GLY A 54 18.83 33.81 -21.30
CA GLY A 54 19.28 35.16 -20.95
C GLY A 54 20.77 35.45 -21.18
N GLU A 55 21.59 34.46 -21.57
CA GLU A 55 23.05 34.56 -21.64
C GLU A 55 23.54 35.71 -22.54
N GLY A 56 22.82 35.99 -23.63
CA GLY A 56 23.14 37.10 -24.53
C GLY A 56 23.08 38.48 -23.87
N ALA A 57 22.20 38.66 -22.88
CA ALA A 57 21.99 39.94 -22.18
C ALA A 57 23.03 40.20 -21.08
N SER A 58 23.72 39.15 -20.59
CA SER A 58 24.69 39.22 -19.49
C SER A 58 26.11 39.64 -19.93
N ARG A 59 26.36 39.86 -21.22
CA ARG A 59 27.71 40.17 -21.77
C ARG A 59 28.17 41.63 -21.55
N LYS A 60 27.55 42.37 -20.62
CA LYS A 60 27.79 43.81 -20.41
C LYS A 60 29.08 44.11 -19.64
N SER A 61 29.52 43.20 -18.77
CA SER A 61 30.74 43.35 -17.97
C SER A 61 31.38 42.00 -17.66
N ALA A 62 32.69 41.98 -17.41
CA ALA A 62 33.41 40.77 -16.98
C ALA A 62 32.89 40.24 -15.62
N ASN A 63 32.50 41.14 -14.70
CA ASN A 63 31.91 40.76 -13.42
C ASN A 63 30.53 40.12 -13.59
N ASP A 64 29.70 40.66 -14.49
CA ASP A 64 28.37 40.10 -14.79
C ASP A 64 28.51 38.70 -15.39
N MET A 65 29.47 38.50 -16.29
CA MET A 65 29.76 37.19 -16.87
C MET A 65 30.26 36.18 -15.83
N TRP A 66 31.07 36.61 -14.86
CA TRP A 66 31.51 35.74 -13.77
C TRP A 66 30.35 35.34 -12.86
N LEU A 67 29.50 36.29 -12.46
CA LEU A 67 28.33 36.02 -11.62
C LEU A 67 27.34 35.08 -12.32
N TRP A 68 27.13 35.28 -13.63
CA TRP A 68 26.29 34.43 -14.46
C TRP A 68 26.77 32.97 -14.49
N ARG A 69 28.06 32.76 -14.70
CA ARG A 69 28.64 31.41 -14.68
C ARG A 69 28.52 30.76 -13.31
N GLN A 70 28.81 31.52 -12.25
CA GLN A 70 28.72 31.00 -10.89
C GLN A 70 27.30 30.57 -10.52
N TYR A 71 26.29 31.38 -10.89
CA TYR A 71 24.89 31.03 -10.64
C TYR A 71 24.45 29.81 -11.45
N ARG A 72 24.90 29.69 -12.71
CA ARG A 72 24.67 28.49 -13.52
C ARG A 72 25.27 27.25 -12.87
N GLU A 73 26.53 27.30 -12.45
CA GLU A 73 27.20 26.14 -11.83
C GLU A 73 26.50 25.74 -10.53
N ALA A 74 26.08 26.71 -9.70
CA ALA A 74 25.31 26.44 -8.49
C ALA A 74 23.97 25.77 -8.81
N LEU A 75 23.22 26.28 -9.79
CA LEU A 75 21.96 25.68 -10.25
C LEU A 75 22.15 24.25 -10.77
N GLU A 76 23.19 24.00 -11.56
CA GLU A 76 23.49 22.65 -12.08
C GLU A 76 23.82 21.66 -10.94
N GLN A 77 24.55 22.11 -9.92
CA GLN A 77 24.83 21.32 -8.71
C GLN A 77 23.55 21.03 -7.92
N ASP A 78 22.71 22.05 -7.70
CA ASP A 78 21.44 21.91 -6.99
C ASP A 78 20.49 20.94 -7.71
N ILE A 79 20.40 21.03 -9.03
CA ILE A 79 19.61 20.09 -9.87
C ILE A 79 20.15 18.67 -9.72
N SER A 80 21.48 18.48 -9.74
CA SER A 80 22.09 17.17 -9.55
C SER A 80 21.71 16.55 -8.20
N VAL A 81 21.82 17.32 -7.12
CA VAL A 81 21.43 16.89 -5.77
C VAL A 81 19.93 16.60 -5.69
N ALA A 82 19.10 17.44 -6.30
CA ALA A 82 17.66 17.28 -6.32
C ALA A 82 17.23 16.02 -7.09
N ARG A 83 17.91 15.69 -8.20
CA ARG A 83 17.71 14.45 -8.99
C ARG A 83 18.16 13.21 -8.22
N LEU A 84 19.28 13.27 -7.49
CA LEU A 84 19.69 12.18 -6.61
C LEU A 84 18.63 11.90 -5.53
N THR A 85 18.09 12.96 -4.93
CA THR A 85 17.00 12.84 -3.95
C THR A 85 15.74 12.25 -4.58
N LEU A 86 15.40 12.64 -5.82
CA LEU A 86 14.27 12.08 -6.57
C LEU A 86 14.45 10.58 -6.78
N ASN A 87 15.63 10.13 -7.22
CA ASN A 87 15.94 8.71 -7.41
C ASN A 87 15.80 7.91 -6.11
N GLN A 88 16.23 8.46 -4.98
CA GLN A 88 16.05 7.82 -3.66
C GLN A 88 14.57 7.70 -3.28
N LEU A 89 13.77 8.73 -3.57
CA LEU A 89 12.32 8.71 -3.33
C LEU A 89 11.60 7.72 -4.26
N GLU A 90 12.04 7.57 -5.50
CA GLU A 90 11.53 6.56 -6.42
C GLU A 90 11.82 5.15 -5.93
N LEU A 91 13.05 4.88 -5.47
CA LEU A 91 13.39 3.60 -4.86
C LEU A 91 12.52 3.32 -3.62
N LYS A 92 12.30 4.34 -2.77
CA LYS A 92 11.42 4.25 -1.61
C LYS A 92 9.98 3.94 -2.01
N LEU A 93 9.47 4.58 -3.06
CA LEU A 93 8.14 4.34 -3.60
C LEU A 93 7.98 2.88 -4.07
N GLN A 94 8.97 2.34 -4.78
CA GLN A 94 8.94 0.94 -5.22
C GLN A 94 8.94 -0.03 -4.04
N ARG A 95 9.74 0.25 -3.00
CA ARG A 95 9.72 -0.56 -1.76
C ARG A 95 8.36 -0.51 -1.07
N CYS A 96 7.75 0.66 -0.96
CA CYS A 96 6.41 0.80 -0.38
C CYS A 96 5.34 0.07 -1.22
N ARG A 97 5.45 0.09 -2.56
CA ARG A 97 4.55 -0.68 -3.44
C ARG A 97 4.66 -2.18 -3.19
N ALA A 98 5.88 -2.69 -3.16
CA ALA A 98 6.12 -4.11 -2.89
C ALA A 98 5.58 -4.51 -1.51
N GLN A 99 5.84 -3.70 -0.48
CA GLN A 99 5.31 -3.94 0.87
C GLN A 99 3.77 -3.92 0.91
N ALA A 100 3.11 -2.96 0.26
CA ALA A 100 1.65 -2.92 0.21
C ALA A 100 1.07 -4.18 -0.44
N VAL A 101 1.68 -4.65 -1.54
CA VAL A 101 1.25 -5.88 -2.21
C VAL A 101 1.41 -7.10 -1.30
N GLU A 102 2.56 -7.25 -0.63
CA GLU A 102 2.79 -8.37 0.29
C GLU A 102 1.82 -8.34 1.48
N ARG A 103 1.54 -7.17 2.06
CA ARG A 103 0.55 -7.04 3.16
C ARG A 103 -0.87 -7.38 2.70
N SER A 104 -1.27 -6.96 1.50
CA SER A 104 -2.58 -7.34 0.96
C SER A 104 -2.68 -8.85 0.68
N LYS A 105 -1.60 -9.50 0.23
CA LYS A 105 -1.55 -10.98 0.08
C LYS A 105 -1.69 -11.69 1.42
N ASP A 106 -0.94 -11.24 2.43
CA ASP A 106 -0.95 -11.81 3.78
C ASP A 106 -2.33 -11.75 4.43
N LYS A 107 -3.05 -10.64 4.26
CA LYS A 107 -4.44 -10.49 4.71
C LYS A 107 -5.36 -11.45 3.98
N LYS A 108 -5.31 -11.44 2.64
CA LYS A 108 -6.19 -12.27 1.79
C LYS A 108 -6.03 -13.77 2.07
N LEU A 109 -4.84 -14.21 2.43
CA LEU A 109 -4.59 -15.59 2.85
C LEU A 109 -5.36 -15.94 4.15
N LEU A 110 -5.31 -15.07 5.16
CA LEU A 110 -6.02 -15.28 6.42
C LEU A 110 -7.54 -15.18 6.27
N GLU A 111 -8.03 -14.25 5.44
CA GLU A 111 -9.45 -14.15 5.13
C GLU A 111 -9.96 -15.45 4.49
N LYS A 112 -9.23 -16.00 3.51
CA LYS A 112 -9.57 -17.29 2.90
C LYS A 112 -9.56 -18.44 3.91
N LEU A 113 -8.63 -18.42 4.86
CA LEU A 113 -8.58 -19.42 5.91
C LEU A 113 -9.82 -19.31 6.83
N LYS A 114 -10.19 -18.08 7.21
CA LYS A 114 -11.38 -17.80 8.02
C LYS A 114 -12.65 -18.27 7.32
N THR A 115 -12.85 -17.94 6.04
CA THR A 115 -14.03 -18.37 5.28
C THR A 115 -14.10 -19.88 5.13
N THR A 116 -12.96 -20.55 4.92
CA THR A 116 -12.89 -22.01 4.83
C THR A 116 -13.26 -22.68 6.16
N GLN A 117 -12.74 -22.17 7.28
CA GLN A 117 -13.08 -22.71 8.61
C GLN A 117 -14.53 -22.43 8.99
N ALA A 118 -15.05 -21.25 8.68
CA ALA A 118 -16.45 -20.91 8.91
C ALA A 118 -17.39 -21.83 8.13
N ARG A 119 -17.06 -22.13 6.86
CA ARG A 119 -17.84 -23.07 6.04
C ARG A 119 -17.84 -24.47 6.65
N LYS A 120 -16.68 -25.00 7.03
CA LYS A 120 -16.59 -26.33 7.67
C LYS A 120 -17.40 -26.41 8.96
N HIS A 121 -17.30 -25.40 9.82
CA HIS A 121 -18.09 -25.35 11.05
C HIS A 121 -19.59 -25.31 10.76
N HIS A 122 -20.03 -24.61 9.71
CA HIS A 122 -21.43 -24.58 9.33
C HIS A 122 -21.90 -25.94 8.81
N GLU A 123 -21.11 -26.59 7.95
CA GLU A 123 -21.38 -27.94 7.44
C GLU A 123 -21.46 -28.98 8.59
N GLU A 124 -20.55 -28.91 9.56
CA GLU A 124 -20.53 -29.80 10.73
C GLU A 124 -21.74 -29.59 11.66
N GLU A 125 -22.14 -28.33 11.92
CA GLU A 125 -23.33 -28.06 12.73
C GLU A 125 -24.61 -28.48 12.00
N SER A 126 -24.73 -28.24 10.68
CA SER A 126 -25.89 -28.70 9.90
C SER A 126 -26.00 -30.23 9.88
N ALA A 127 -24.89 -30.95 9.73
CA ALA A 127 -24.88 -32.41 9.81
C ALA A 127 -25.24 -32.93 11.21
N ARG A 128 -24.85 -32.21 12.28
CA ARG A 128 -25.24 -32.56 13.65
C ARG A 128 -26.73 -32.34 13.88
N GLU A 129 -27.28 -31.22 13.41
CA GLU A 129 -28.72 -30.91 13.51
C GLU A 129 -29.57 -31.94 12.72
N GLU A 130 -29.14 -32.32 11.52
CA GLU A 130 -29.81 -33.36 10.72
C GLU A 130 -29.82 -34.70 11.45
N LYS A 131 -28.67 -35.10 12.02
CA LYS A 131 -28.57 -36.33 12.80
C LYS A 131 -29.44 -36.32 14.06
N GLU A 132 -29.43 -35.21 14.82
CA GLU A 132 -30.29 -35.05 16.00
C GLU A 132 -31.78 -35.11 15.63
N ASN A 133 -32.17 -34.52 14.48
CA ASN A 133 -33.54 -34.58 13.98
C ASN A 133 -33.95 -36.00 13.54
N ASP A 134 -33.09 -36.73 12.85
CA ASP A 134 -33.33 -38.12 12.45
C ASP A 134 -33.45 -39.06 13.67
N GLU A 135 -32.57 -38.88 14.67
CA GLU A 135 -32.64 -39.60 15.95
C GLU A 135 -33.95 -39.28 16.70
N MET A 136 -34.40 -38.02 16.71
CA MET A 136 -35.70 -37.66 17.27
C MET A 136 -36.89 -38.22 16.48
N ALA A 137 -36.81 -38.24 15.15
CA ALA A 137 -37.87 -38.79 14.28
C ALA A 137 -38.02 -40.30 14.48
N THR A 138 -36.91 -41.03 14.61
CA THR A 138 -36.91 -42.47 14.90
C THR A 138 -37.41 -42.79 16.30
N LEU A 139 -37.06 -41.98 17.32
CA LEU A 139 -37.60 -42.10 18.68
C LEU A 139 -39.10 -41.85 18.77
N ARG A 140 -39.65 -41.01 17.88
CA ARG A 140 -41.07 -40.63 17.86
C ARG A 140 -41.93 -41.49 16.93
N TYR A 141 -41.30 -42.40 16.19
CA TYR A 141 -42.01 -43.35 15.33
C TYR A 141 -42.53 -44.52 16.18
N GLU A 142 -43.78 -44.40 16.65
CA GLU A 142 -44.53 -45.57 17.14
C GLU A 142 -45.00 -46.38 15.93
N PRO A 143 -44.62 -47.67 15.80
CA PRO A 143 -45.24 -48.54 14.81
C PRO A 143 -46.72 -48.71 15.19
N GLN A 144 -47.62 -48.21 14.35
CA GLN A 144 -49.02 -48.65 14.38
C GLN A 144 -49.04 -50.10 13.89
N ASP A 145 -49.05 -51.05 14.83
CA ASP A 145 -49.43 -52.42 14.54
C ASP A 145 -50.88 -52.45 14.02
N ILE A 146 -51.07 -53.31 13.00
CA ILE A 146 -52.27 -53.56 12.18
C ILE A 146 -53.49 -53.96 13.02
#